data_AF-A0A2X4TLD3-F1
#
_entry.id   AF-A0A2X4TLD3-F1
#
_cell.length_a   1.000
_cell.length_b   1.000
_cell.length_c   1.000
_cell.angle_alpha   90.00
_cell.angle_beta   90.00
_cell.angle_gamma   90.00
#
_symmetry.space_group_name_H-M   'P 1'
#
loop_
_entity.id
_entity.type
_entity.pdbx_description
1 polymer ?
#
loop_
_entity_poly.entity_id
_entity_poly.type
_entity_poly.pdbx_seq_one_letter_code
_entity_poly.pdbx_strand_id
1 'polypeptide(L)'
;MPWPDIRDADQRTWRFMMVEDEPDFYDTPAGDVDPPAVWVDAIVAVARDLRCFRYGRDVNPDRLIWELSVGHGDAVMVGWNGTAGISGFSLCDGTMRTDASFAQAARWVADTAQTELAGYDFVQWPSQGGQLLSARCMDEVAVWFDRHTDQVVAPIGGLCKAVW
;
A
#
# COMPACT_ATOMS: atom_id res chain seq x y z
N MET A 1 -7.80 -20.05 -18.85
CA MET A 1 -7.85 -20.48 -17.43
C MET A 1 -8.63 -19.40 -16.69
N PRO A 2 -9.75 -19.73 -16.04
CA PRO A 2 -10.34 -18.80 -15.08
C PRO A 2 -9.39 -18.72 -13.86
N TRP A 3 -9.25 -17.53 -13.30
CA TRP A 3 -8.51 -17.32 -12.06
C TRP A 3 -9.12 -18.18 -10.96
N PRO A 4 -8.33 -18.91 -10.15
CA PRO A 4 -8.89 -19.67 -9.03
C PRO A 4 -9.61 -18.70 -8.08
N ASP A 5 -10.70 -19.17 -7.48
CA ASP A 5 -11.36 -18.48 -6.37
C ASP A 5 -10.36 -18.42 -5.21
N ILE A 6 -9.67 -17.29 -5.04
CA ILE A 6 -8.55 -17.07 -4.10
C ILE A 6 -9.01 -17.03 -2.64
N ARG A 7 -10.31 -17.17 -2.35
CA ARG A 7 -10.80 -17.37 -0.98
C ARG A 7 -10.49 -18.78 -0.50
N ASP A 8 -9.19 -19.04 -0.33
CA ASP A 8 -8.66 -20.23 0.31
C ASP A 8 -9.17 -20.23 1.76
N ALA A 9 -9.67 -21.37 2.24
CA ALA A 9 -10.24 -21.47 3.59
C ALA A 9 -9.19 -21.18 4.69
N ASP A 10 -7.91 -21.27 4.33
CA ASP A 10 -6.75 -21.01 5.19
C ASP A 10 -6.21 -19.57 5.07
N GLN A 11 -6.85 -18.71 4.27
CA GLN A 11 -6.45 -17.31 4.13
C GLN A 11 -6.66 -16.56 5.45
N ARG A 12 -5.58 -15.96 5.95
CA ARG A 12 -5.63 -15.08 7.12
C ARG A 12 -5.69 -13.64 6.64
N THR A 13 -6.73 -12.91 7.01
CA THR A 13 -6.93 -11.51 6.63
C THR A 13 -7.04 -10.63 7.86
N TRP A 14 -6.27 -9.54 7.86
CA TRP A 14 -6.36 -8.45 8.81
C TRP A 14 -6.90 -7.22 8.10
N ARG A 15 -7.90 -6.58 8.69
CA ARG A 15 -8.43 -5.29 8.22
C ARG A 15 -8.31 -4.23 9.30
N PHE A 16 -7.85 -3.07 8.87
CA PHE A 16 -7.54 -1.97 9.76
C PHE A 16 -7.68 -0.62 9.07
N MET A 17 -7.91 0.41 9.87
CA MET A 17 -7.84 1.81 9.44
C MET A 17 -6.59 2.45 10.02
N MET A 18 -6.21 3.62 9.49
CA MET A 18 -5.13 4.42 10.06
C MET A 18 -5.71 5.45 11.01
N VAL A 19 -5.31 5.39 12.28
CA VAL A 19 -5.67 6.35 13.33
C VAL A 19 -4.38 6.89 13.93
N GLU A 20 -4.14 8.20 13.79
CA GLU A 20 -2.93 8.85 14.35
C GLU A 20 -1.59 8.19 13.92
N ASP A 21 -1.50 7.73 12.66
CA ASP A 21 -0.34 6.98 12.12
C ASP A 21 -0.17 5.54 12.66
N GLU A 22 -1.15 5.02 13.40
CA GLU A 22 -1.17 3.65 13.89
C GLU A 22 -2.30 2.82 13.25
N PRO A 23 -2.08 1.51 13.00
CA PRO A 23 -3.11 0.63 12.49
C PRO A 23 -4.11 0.26 13.59
N ASP A 24 -5.37 0.64 13.42
CA ASP A 24 -6.48 0.23 14.27
C ASP A 24 -7.18 -1.00 13.67
N PHE A 25 -6.83 -2.18 14.16
CA PHE A 25 -7.36 -3.46 13.69
C PHE A 25 -8.75 -3.72 14.27
N TYR A 26 -9.72 -3.98 13.40
CA TYR A 26 -11.10 -4.23 13.81
C TYR A 26 -11.67 -5.56 13.26
N ASP A 27 -10.97 -6.20 12.33
CA ASP A 27 -11.30 -7.54 11.82
C ASP A 27 -9.99 -8.32 11.61
N THR A 28 -9.83 -9.39 12.38
CA THR A 28 -8.59 -10.18 12.44
C THR A 28 -8.91 -11.68 12.32
N PRO A 29 -7.95 -12.50 11.87
CA PRO A 29 -8.13 -13.94 11.80
C PRO A 29 -8.38 -14.54 13.19
N ALA A 30 -9.10 -15.66 13.24
CA ALA A 30 -9.25 -16.41 14.48
C ALA A 30 -7.90 -16.98 14.96
N GLY A 31 -7.70 -17.02 16.29
CA GLY A 31 -6.61 -17.76 16.93
C GLY A 31 -5.37 -16.97 17.34
N ASP A 32 -5.52 -15.70 17.74
CA ASP A 32 -4.43 -14.84 18.27
C ASP A 32 -3.17 -14.86 17.39
N VAL A 33 -3.35 -14.69 16.08
CA VAL A 33 -2.24 -14.61 15.12
C VAL A 33 -2.00 -13.17 14.73
N ASP A 34 -0.80 -12.69 15.00
CA ASP A 34 -0.35 -11.37 14.59
C ASP A 34 -0.12 -11.28 13.07
N PRO A 35 -0.41 -10.13 12.45
CA PRO A 35 -0.05 -9.88 11.06
C PRO A 35 1.48 -9.83 10.88
N PRO A 36 2.01 -10.09 9.68
CA PRO A 36 3.42 -9.86 9.38
C PRO A 36 3.80 -8.39 9.60
N ALA A 37 4.58 -8.11 10.65
CA ALA A 37 4.89 -6.74 11.09
C ALA A 37 5.49 -5.86 9.99
N VAL A 38 6.41 -6.40 9.19
CA VAL A 38 7.05 -5.67 8.08
C VAL A 38 6.03 -5.16 7.06
N TRP A 39 4.98 -5.94 6.79
CA TRP A 39 3.92 -5.57 5.86
C TRP A 39 2.99 -4.52 6.46
N VAL A 40 2.70 -4.62 7.76
CA VAL A 40 1.96 -3.57 8.48
C VAL A 40 2.73 -2.26 8.45
N ASP A 41 4.02 -2.27 8.79
CA ASP A 41 4.88 -1.08 8.76
C ASP A 41 4.95 -0.44 7.37
N ALA A 42 5.05 -1.27 6.32
CA ALA A 42 5.02 -0.82 4.93
C ALA A 42 3.70 -0.13 4.58
N ILE A 43 2.56 -0.72 4.97
CA ILE A 43 1.23 -0.12 4.74
C ILE A 43 1.07 1.19 5.51
N VAL A 44 1.52 1.25 6.77
CA VAL A 44 1.52 2.49 7.58
C VAL A 44 2.34 3.59 6.90
N ALA A 45 3.54 3.28 6.42
CA ALA A 45 4.39 4.23 5.70
C ALA A 45 3.71 4.78 4.44
N VAL A 46 3.12 3.89 3.62
CA VAL A 46 2.40 4.28 2.40
C VAL A 46 1.14 5.08 2.72
N ALA A 47 0.38 4.70 3.74
CA ALA A 47 -0.84 5.40 4.13
C ALA A 47 -0.56 6.81 4.67
N ARG A 48 0.56 6.99 5.37
CA ARG A 48 1.04 8.32 5.75
C ARG A 48 1.34 9.16 4.51
N ASP A 49 2.06 8.61 3.55
CA ASP A 49 2.40 9.33 2.32
C ASP A 49 1.20 9.61 1.43
N LEU A 50 0.17 8.75 1.48
CA LEU A 50 -1.10 9.00 0.81
C LEU A 50 -1.69 10.33 1.22
N ARG A 51 -1.43 10.85 2.43
CA ARG A 51 -1.91 12.16 2.92
C ARG A 51 -1.37 13.36 2.12
N CYS A 52 -0.31 13.16 1.34
CA CYS A 52 0.47 14.23 0.73
C CYS A 52 0.65 14.02 -0.78
N PHE A 53 0.94 15.11 -1.50
CA PHE A 53 1.17 15.13 -2.95
C PHE A 53 0.13 14.33 -3.76
N ARG A 54 -1.16 14.57 -3.51
CA ARG A 54 -2.24 14.06 -4.34
C ARG A 54 -2.70 15.14 -5.32
N TYR A 55 -2.98 14.74 -6.55
CA TYR A 55 -3.64 15.58 -7.53
C TYR A 55 -4.85 14.86 -8.12
N GLY A 56 -5.96 15.58 -8.27
CA GLY A 56 -7.22 15.03 -8.77
C GLY A 56 -8.34 15.09 -7.73
N ARG A 57 -9.12 14.01 -7.62
CA ARG A 57 -10.29 13.94 -6.74
C ARG A 57 -9.89 14.11 -5.27
N ASP A 58 -10.74 14.81 -4.51
CA ASP A 58 -10.59 14.86 -3.06
C ASP A 58 -10.91 13.48 -2.46
N VAL A 59 -9.94 12.96 -1.71
CA VAL A 59 -9.93 11.64 -1.12
C VAL A 59 -9.47 11.81 0.32
N ASN A 60 -10.22 11.20 1.24
CA ASN A 60 -9.78 11.08 2.61
C ASN A 60 -9.10 9.70 2.81
N PRO A 61 -7.75 9.62 2.84
CA PRO A 61 -7.03 8.36 2.97
C PRO A 61 -7.24 7.70 4.35
N ASP A 62 -7.60 8.47 5.38
CA ASP A 62 -7.81 7.93 6.73
C ASP A 62 -9.13 7.13 6.83
N ARG A 63 -9.98 7.20 5.80
CA ARG A 63 -11.19 6.38 5.67
C ARG A 63 -10.97 5.12 4.85
N LEU A 64 -9.75 4.88 4.36
CA LEU A 64 -9.40 3.64 3.69
C LEU A 64 -9.31 2.53 4.73
N ILE A 65 -10.06 1.47 4.47
CA ILE A 65 -9.97 0.22 5.19
C ILE A 65 -8.92 -0.60 4.46
N TRP A 66 -7.73 -0.70 5.02
CA TRP A 66 -6.68 -1.55 4.46
C TRP A 66 -6.99 -3.02 4.71
N GLU A 67 -6.63 -3.86 3.75
CA GLU A 67 -6.68 -5.30 3.83
C GLU A 67 -5.28 -5.85 3.62
N LEU A 68 -4.79 -6.60 4.60
CA LEU A 68 -3.58 -7.42 4.49
C LEU A 68 -4.02 -8.87 4.60
N SER A 69 -3.72 -9.69 3.60
CA SER A 69 -4.01 -11.11 3.66
C SER A 69 -2.78 -11.97 3.37
N VAL A 70 -2.70 -13.10 4.05
CA VAL A 70 -1.67 -14.13 3.83
C VAL A 70 -2.37 -15.42 3.44
N GLY A 71 -2.09 -15.90 2.23
CA GLY A 71 -2.62 -17.15 1.68
C GLY A 71 -1.60 -18.28 1.68
N HIS A 72 -1.86 -19.29 0.86
CA HIS A 72 -1.00 -20.46 0.71
C HIS A 72 0.45 -20.11 0.36
N GLY A 73 1.39 -20.81 0.97
CA GLY A 73 2.83 -20.61 0.73
C GLY A 73 3.33 -19.22 1.13
N ASP A 74 2.72 -18.61 2.14
CA ASP A 74 3.02 -17.28 2.68
C ASP A 74 2.89 -16.15 1.66
N ALA A 75 2.06 -16.34 0.62
CA ALA A 75 1.77 -15.32 -0.37
C ALA A 75 1.01 -14.15 0.25
N VAL A 76 1.52 -12.94 0.04
CA VAL A 76 0.93 -11.72 0.59
C VAL A 76 0.03 -11.03 -0.42
N MET A 77 -1.12 -10.58 0.06
CA MET A 77 -2.10 -9.77 -0.62
C MET A 77 -2.28 -8.46 0.13
N VAL A 78 -2.28 -7.34 -0.61
CA VAL A 78 -2.64 -6.04 -0.04
C VAL A 78 -3.74 -5.42 -0.87
N GLY A 79 -4.61 -4.73 -0.18
CA GLY A 79 -5.75 -4.06 -0.77
C GLY A 79 -6.36 -3.04 0.16
N TRP A 80 -7.49 -2.50 -0.28
CA TRP A 80 -8.42 -1.80 0.59
C TRP A 80 -9.86 -2.04 0.15
N ASN A 81 -10.78 -1.93 1.09
CA ASN A 81 -12.19 -1.90 0.74
C ASN A 81 -12.54 -0.56 0.08
N GLY A 82 -13.43 -0.60 -0.91
CA GLY A 82 -13.92 0.62 -1.54
C GLY A 82 -14.74 1.43 -0.54
N THR A 83 -14.31 2.64 -0.25
CA THR A 83 -15.06 3.59 0.60
C THR A 83 -14.97 4.99 0.00
N ALA A 84 -15.96 5.84 0.30
CA ALA A 84 -15.93 7.28 0.04
C ALA A 84 -15.55 7.71 -1.41
N GLY A 85 -15.86 6.88 -2.42
CA GLY A 85 -15.61 7.20 -3.82
C GLY A 85 -14.27 6.72 -4.39
N ILE A 86 -13.55 5.86 -3.65
CA ILE A 86 -12.44 5.05 -4.16
C ILE A 86 -12.91 3.61 -4.35
N SER A 87 -12.46 3.01 -5.45
CA SER A 87 -12.73 1.61 -5.76
C SER A 87 -11.90 0.69 -4.87
N GLY A 88 -12.53 -0.37 -4.37
CA GLY A 88 -11.82 -1.39 -3.59
C GLY A 88 -11.00 -2.29 -4.50
N PHE A 89 -9.85 -2.74 -4.00
CA PHE A 89 -9.03 -3.74 -4.67
C PHE A 89 -8.37 -4.66 -3.64
N SER A 90 -7.93 -5.82 -4.09
CA SER A 90 -7.07 -6.73 -3.33
C SER A 90 -6.18 -7.43 -4.34
N LEU A 91 -4.87 -7.22 -4.26
CA LEU A 91 -3.91 -7.70 -5.26
C LEU A 91 -2.98 -8.76 -4.65
N CYS A 92 -2.83 -9.88 -5.34
CA CYS A 92 -1.75 -10.85 -5.17
C CYS A 92 -1.03 -10.97 -6.50
N ASP A 93 0.27 -10.68 -6.57
CA ASP A 93 1.04 -10.95 -7.80
C ASP A 93 1.72 -12.33 -7.79
N GLY A 94 1.57 -13.08 -6.68
CA GLY A 94 2.18 -14.39 -6.49
C GLY A 94 3.69 -14.38 -6.25
N THR A 95 4.35 -13.22 -6.24
CA THR A 95 5.80 -13.06 -6.04
C THR A 95 6.16 -12.63 -4.63
N MET A 96 5.33 -11.79 -4.00
CA MET A 96 5.58 -11.28 -2.66
C MET A 96 5.23 -12.30 -1.57
N ARG A 97 6.06 -12.34 -0.53
CA ARG A 97 5.99 -13.29 0.59
C ARG A 97 6.16 -12.58 1.93
N THR A 98 5.79 -13.25 3.02
CA THR A 98 5.88 -12.66 4.37
C THR A 98 7.32 -12.37 4.82
N ASP A 99 8.33 -12.98 4.20
CA ASP A 99 9.76 -12.79 4.48
C ASP A 99 10.41 -11.65 3.69
N ALA A 100 9.62 -10.88 2.92
CA ALA A 100 10.10 -9.70 2.22
C ALA A 100 10.72 -8.66 3.18
N SER A 101 11.76 -7.97 2.72
CA SER A 101 12.31 -6.83 3.46
C SER A 101 11.32 -5.67 3.49
N PHE A 102 11.47 -4.76 4.46
CA PHE A 102 10.66 -3.53 4.50
C PHE A 102 10.73 -2.75 3.18
N ALA A 103 11.90 -2.65 2.56
CA ALA A 103 12.07 -1.94 1.31
C ALA A 103 11.32 -2.60 0.14
N GLN A 104 11.30 -3.93 0.09
CA GLN A 104 10.52 -4.67 -0.90
C GLN A 104 9.01 -4.50 -0.67
N ALA A 105 8.55 -4.69 0.57
CA ALA A 105 7.15 -4.56 0.94
C ALA A 105 6.63 -3.13 0.70
N ALA A 106 7.31 -2.10 1.22
CA ALA A 106 6.91 -0.70 1.06
C ALA A 106 6.90 -0.26 -0.41
N ARG A 107 7.92 -0.64 -1.21
CA ARG A 107 7.93 -0.34 -2.65
C ARG A 107 6.76 -1.00 -3.37
N TRP A 108 6.44 -2.25 -3.03
CA TRP A 108 5.35 -2.99 -3.66
C TRP A 108 3.98 -2.41 -3.29
N VAL A 109 3.72 -2.18 -1.99
CA VAL A 109 2.47 -1.55 -1.51
C VAL A 109 2.25 -0.19 -2.16
N ALA A 110 3.31 0.63 -2.26
CA ALA A 110 3.27 1.93 -2.92
C ALA A 110 2.93 1.85 -4.42
N ASP A 111 3.58 0.94 -5.15
CA ASP A 111 3.36 0.71 -6.59
C ASP A 111 1.94 0.21 -6.87
N THR A 112 1.45 -0.71 -6.04
CA THR A 112 0.07 -1.22 -6.10
C THR A 112 -0.94 -0.11 -5.82
N ALA A 113 -0.80 0.62 -4.71
CA ALA A 113 -1.70 1.72 -4.37
C ALA A 113 -1.73 2.81 -5.45
N GLN A 114 -0.57 3.16 -6.01
CA GLN A 114 -0.48 4.12 -7.12
C GLN A 114 -1.18 3.61 -8.37
N THR A 115 -0.97 2.35 -8.75
CA THR A 115 -1.58 1.75 -9.95
C THR A 115 -3.11 1.79 -9.85
N GLU A 116 -3.66 1.45 -8.70
CA GLU A 116 -5.10 1.40 -8.50
C GLU A 116 -5.72 2.81 -8.48
N LEU A 117 -5.09 3.75 -7.76
CA LEU A 117 -5.54 5.14 -7.70
C LEU A 117 -5.46 5.86 -9.04
N ALA A 118 -4.33 5.75 -9.74
CA ALA A 118 -4.11 6.44 -11.01
C ALA A 118 -4.86 5.77 -12.17
N GLY A 119 -5.00 4.45 -12.12
CA GLY A 119 -5.62 3.64 -13.18
C GLY A 119 -7.14 3.63 -13.15
N TYR A 120 -7.76 3.61 -11.96
CA TYR A 120 -9.21 3.38 -11.82
C TYR A 120 -9.95 4.55 -11.19
N ASP A 121 -9.35 5.26 -10.24
CA ASP A 121 -10.01 6.35 -9.51
C ASP A 121 -9.59 7.75 -10.00
N PHE A 122 -8.73 7.83 -11.03
CA PHE A 122 -8.20 9.06 -11.61
C PHE A 122 -7.52 9.98 -10.59
N VAL A 123 -6.95 9.40 -9.53
CA VAL A 123 -6.16 10.11 -8.52
C VAL A 123 -4.69 9.93 -8.85
N GLN A 124 -4.04 11.02 -9.26
CA GLN A 124 -2.60 11.01 -9.50
C GLN A 124 -1.89 11.09 -8.16
N TRP A 125 -1.27 9.99 -7.73
CA TRP A 125 -0.54 9.93 -6.49
C TRP A 125 0.66 8.96 -6.53
N PRO A 126 1.78 9.31 -5.86
CA PRO A 126 2.12 10.67 -5.47
C PRO A 126 2.46 11.49 -6.72
N SER A 127 1.91 12.69 -6.80
CA SER A 127 2.11 13.61 -7.90
C SER A 127 2.39 15.03 -7.43
N GLN A 128 3.33 15.67 -8.12
CA GLN A 128 3.56 17.09 -8.02
C GLN A 128 3.40 17.73 -9.39
N GLY A 129 2.46 18.68 -9.52
CA GLY A 129 2.22 19.39 -10.79
C GLY A 129 1.84 18.47 -11.96
N GLY A 130 1.25 17.30 -11.69
CA GLY A 130 0.88 16.31 -12.70
C GLY A 130 1.99 15.32 -13.07
N GLN A 131 3.17 15.42 -12.46
CA GLN A 131 4.25 14.44 -12.63
C GLN A 131 4.15 13.38 -11.53
N LEU A 132 4.03 12.10 -11.91
CA LEU A 132 3.97 10.98 -10.97
C LEU A 132 5.37 10.56 -10.52
N LEU A 133 5.53 10.35 -9.22
CA LEU A 133 6.74 9.73 -8.68
C LEU A 133 6.62 8.23 -8.78
N SER A 134 7.75 7.55 -8.76
CA SER A 134 7.78 6.09 -8.76
C SER A 134 8.32 5.57 -7.45
N ALA A 135 7.66 4.55 -6.91
CA ALA A 135 8.24 3.75 -5.84
C ALA A 135 9.44 2.95 -6.39
N ARG A 136 10.58 3.02 -5.71
CA ARG A 136 11.79 2.25 -6.05
C ARG A 136 12.41 1.66 -4.79
N CYS A 137 13.12 0.55 -4.97
CA CYS A 137 14.05 0.04 -3.98
C CYS A 137 15.46 0.40 -4.47
N MET A 138 16.18 1.20 -3.70
CA MET A 138 17.55 1.64 -3.99
C MET A 138 18.39 1.39 -2.75
N ASP A 139 19.44 0.57 -2.88
CA ASP A 139 20.35 0.20 -1.77
C ASP A 139 19.60 -0.25 -0.49
N GLU A 140 18.62 -1.14 -0.64
CA GLU A 140 17.75 -1.64 0.46
C GLU A 140 16.89 -0.56 1.14
N VAL A 141 16.67 0.58 0.47
CA VAL A 141 15.76 1.63 0.93
C VAL A 141 14.62 1.80 -0.07
N ALA A 142 13.39 1.75 0.45
CA ALA A 142 12.19 2.11 -0.29
C ALA A 142 12.09 3.65 -0.40
N VAL A 143 12.07 4.17 -1.63
CA VAL A 143 12.06 5.61 -1.92
C VAL A 143 11.00 6.00 -2.94
N TRP A 144 10.53 7.24 -2.82
CA TRP A 144 9.88 7.97 -3.90
C TRP A 144 10.94 8.61 -4.79
N PHE A 145 10.87 8.30 -6.08
CA PHE A 145 11.82 8.73 -7.09
C PHE A 145 11.13 9.56 -8.17
N ASP A 146 11.64 10.76 -8.43
CA ASP A 146 11.22 11.53 -9.60
C ASP A 146 12.04 11.13 -10.83
N ARG A 147 11.37 10.49 -11.80
CA ARG A 147 11.99 10.05 -13.05
C ARG A 147 12.34 11.21 -13.99
N HIS A 148 11.75 12.39 -13.82
CA HIS A 148 11.99 13.52 -14.71
C HIS A 148 13.30 14.23 -14.36
N THR A 149 13.56 14.38 -13.06
CA THR A 149 14.78 15.01 -12.53
C THR A 149 15.87 14.02 -12.17
N ASP A 150 15.56 12.72 -12.18
CA ASP A 150 16.45 11.62 -11.77
C ASP A 150 16.89 11.73 -10.29
N GLN A 151 15.96 12.14 -9.42
CA GLN A 151 16.24 12.41 -8.00
C GLN A 151 15.39 11.58 -7.05
N VAL A 152 16.00 11.21 -5.92
CA VAL A 152 15.28 10.72 -4.75
C VAL A 152 14.62 11.90 -4.05
N VAL A 153 13.31 11.80 -3.87
CA VAL A 153 12.49 12.82 -3.23
C VAL A 153 12.47 12.62 -1.72
N ALA A 154 12.15 11.39 -1.31
CA ALA A 154 11.99 11.01 0.08
C ALA A 154 12.00 9.48 0.22
N PRO A 155 12.35 8.95 1.40
CA PRO A 155 11.98 7.58 1.74
C PRO A 155 10.45 7.42 1.76
N ILE A 156 9.97 6.21 1.46
CA ILE A 156 8.55 5.87 1.67
C ILE A 156 8.24 5.98 3.18
N GLY A 157 7.15 6.65 3.52
CA GLY A 157 6.76 7.11 4.86
C GLY A 157 7.23 8.52 5.22
N GLY A 158 8.03 9.16 4.37
CA GLY A 158 8.62 10.48 4.59
C GLY A 158 8.07 11.59 3.69
N LEU A 159 7.11 11.30 2.81
CA LEU A 159 6.71 12.19 1.73
C LEU A 159 6.08 13.49 2.23
N CYS A 160 5.33 13.44 3.34
CA CYS A 160 4.73 14.62 3.96
C CYS A 160 5.72 15.64 4.55
N LYS A 161 6.99 15.23 4.72
CA LYS A 161 8.07 16.12 5.18
C LYS A 161 8.98 16.56 4.03
N ALA A 162 8.77 16.02 2.83
CA ALA A 162 9.58 16.34 1.68
C ALA A 162 9.33 17.79 1.26
N VAL A 163 10.42 18.50 1.01
CA VAL A 163 10.38 19.81 0.37
C VAL A 163 10.79 19.58 -1.08
N TRP A 164 9.92 19.98 -2.00
CA TRP A 164 10.19 20.03 -3.42
C TRP A 164 10.48 21.46 -3.87
#